data_AF-A0A1H1IQJ0-F1
#
_entry.id   AF-A0A1H1IQJ0-F1
#
_cell.length_a   1.000
_cell.length_b   1.000
_cell.length_c   1.000
_cell.angle_alpha   90.00
_cell.angle_beta   90.00
_cell.angle_gamma   90.00
#
_symmetry.space_group_name_H-M   'P 1'
#
loop_
_entity.id
_entity.type
_entity.pdbx_description
1 polymer ?
#
loop_
_entity_poly.entity_id
_entity_poly.type
_entity_poly.pdbx_seq_one_letter_code
_entity_poly.pdbx_strand_id
1 'polypeptide(L)'
;MNDTRRLAALRIVLIVVGLIAVFGFWPLMILWPSGWAWHSGHSDYPLMIVGIYATLGVFLLMASRDPLRHLSLIWFTVWSSIVHGAIMAVQSFGVEMDGASHVGHLAGDVPALFIAAAALAFFTPRGEKARTLARMTG
;
A
#
# COMPACT_ATOMS: atom_id res chain seq x y z
N MET A 1 -7.33 -19.27 12.74
CA MET A 1 -7.81 -19.31 11.33
C MET A 1 -7.12 -20.45 10.63
N ASN A 2 -7.84 -21.30 9.89
CA ASN A 2 -7.23 -22.38 9.08
C ASN A 2 -6.32 -21.77 7.99
N ASP A 3 -5.19 -22.40 7.69
CA ASP A 3 -4.18 -21.89 6.74
C ASP A 3 -4.75 -21.68 5.34
N THR A 4 -5.66 -22.55 4.89
CA THR A 4 -6.36 -22.40 3.61
C THR A 4 -7.23 -21.13 3.57
N ARG A 5 -7.95 -20.84 4.66
CA ARG A 5 -8.77 -19.62 4.77
C ARG A 5 -7.90 -18.37 4.84
N ARG A 6 -6.76 -18.45 5.51
CA ARG A 6 -5.78 -17.36 5.58
C ARG A 6 -5.19 -17.04 4.22
N LEU A 7 -4.82 -18.07 3.45
CA LEU A 7 -4.30 -17.90 2.10
C LEU A 7 -5.35 -17.31 1.16
N ALA A 8 -6.60 -17.80 1.22
CA ALA A 8 -7.70 -17.23 0.44
C ALA A 8 -7.93 -15.75 0.78
N ALA A 9 -7.92 -15.39 2.07
CA ALA A 9 -8.03 -14.00 2.50
C ALA A 9 -6.85 -13.15 2.00
N LEU A 10 -5.61 -13.66 2.05
CA LEU A 10 -4.44 -12.96 1.51
C LEU A 10 -4.60 -12.66 0.01
N ARG A 11 -5.10 -13.63 -0.77
CA ARG A 11 -5.37 -13.40 -2.21
C ARG A 11 -6.36 -12.27 -2.43
N ILE A 12 -7.46 -12.26 -1.67
CA ILE A 12 -8.48 -11.21 -1.75
C ILE A 12 -7.87 -9.85 -1.38
N VAL A 13 -7.09 -9.78 -0.29
CA VAL A 13 -6.43 -8.54 0.12
C VAL A 13 -5.46 -8.04 -0.95
N LEU A 14 -4.67 -8.92 -1.57
CA LEU A 14 -3.77 -8.55 -2.68
C LEU A 14 -4.54 -8.02 -3.89
N ILE A 15 -5.69 -8.61 -4.21
CA ILE A 15 -6.56 -8.14 -5.30
C ILE A 15 -7.10 -6.75 -4.98
N VAL A 16 -7.69 -6.56 -3.80
CA VAL A 16 -8.28 -5.29 -3.38
C VAL A 16 -7.22 -4.19 -3.34
N VAL A 17 -6.10 -4.43 -2.68
CA VAL A 17 -5.00 -3.44 -2.59
C VAL A 17 -4.41 -3.16 -3.97
N GLY A 18 -4.22 -4.19 -4.80
CA GLY A 18 -3.73 -4.02 -6.17
C GLY A 18 -4.65 -3.18 -7.03
N LEU A 19 -5.97 -3.40 -6.97
CA LEU A 19 -6.96 -2.60 -7.70
C LEU A 19 -6.99 -1.14 -7.22
N ILE A 20 -6.94 -0.92 -5.90
CA ILE A 20 -6.87 0.43 -5.34
C ILE A 20 -5.58 1.14 -5.80
N ALA A 21 -4.45 0.44 -5.84
CA ALA A 21 -3.19 1.00 -6.28
C ALA A 21 -3.19 1.39 -7.77
N VAL A 22 -3.88 0.63 -8.62
CA VAL A 22 -4.00 0.93 -10.06
C VAL A 22 -5.02 2.03 -10.34
N PHE A 23 -6.19 1.97 -9.70
CA PHE A 23 -7.34 2.80 -10.10
C PHE A 23 -7.75 3.84 -9.07
N GLY A 24 -7.32 3.72 -7.81
CA GLY A 24 -7.78 4.56 -6.71
C GLY A 24 -7.04 5.90 -6.60
N PHE A 25 -5.71 5.90 -6.74
CA PHE A 25 -4.89 7.09 -6.48
C PHE A 25 -5.25 8.27 -7.40
N TRP A 26 -5.35 8.06 -8.71
CA TRP A 26 -5.61 9.14 -9.65
C TRP A 26 -6.98 9.82 -9.45
N PRO A 27 -8.11 9.09 -9.36
CA PRO A 27 -9.40 9.71 -9.04
C PRO A 27 -9.41 10.40 -7.68
N LEU A 28 -8.77 9.84 -6.66
CA LEU A 28 -8.75 10.44 -5.32
C LEU A 28 -7.99 11.76 -5.29
N MET A 29 -6.92 11.91 -6.08
CA MET A 29 -6.23 13.20 -6.24
C MET A 29 -7.11 14.29 -6.87
N ILE A 30 -8.10 13.92 -7.69
CA ILE A 30 -9.04 14.86 -8.33
C ILE A 30 -10.23 15.15 -7.41
N LEU A 31 -10.82 14.10 -6.81
CA LEU A 31 -12.05 14.20 -6.02
C LEU A 31 -11.81 14.71 -4.59
N TRP A 32 -10.64 14.41 -4.02
CA TRP A 32 -10.26 14.85 -2.68
C TRP A 32 -8.78 15.30 -2.63
N PRO A 33 -8.45 16.42 -3.29
CA PRO A 33 -7.07 16.90 -3.36
C PRO A 33 -6.45 17.17 -1.99
N SER A 34 -7.22 17.70 -1.04
CA SER A 34 -6.70 18.03 0.31
C SER A 34 -6.25 16.82 1.14
N GLY A 35 -6.62 15.60 0.75
CA GLY A 35 -6.19 14.37 1.41
C GLY A 35 -5.16 13.55 0.62
N TRP A 36 -4.95 13.85 -0.67
CA TRP A 36 -4.22 13.00 -1.61
C TRP A 36 -3.22 13.74 -2.51
N ALA A 37 -3.30 15.07 -2.59
CA ALA A 37 -2.39 15.90 -3.37
C ALA A 37 -1.48 16.71 -2.43
N TRP A 38 -0.19 16.38 -2.43
CA TRP A 38 0.84 17.01 -1.60
C TRP A 38 1.44 18.29 -2.21
N HIS A 39 0.82 18.86 -3.26
CA HIS A 39 1.30 20.08 -3.90
C HIS A 39 0.14 21.02 -4.25
N SER A 40 0.40 22.32 -4.16
CA SER A 40 -0.47 23.36 -4.71
C SER A 40 0.10 23.87 -6.04
N GLY A 41 -0.66 23.78 -7.13
CA GLY A 41 -0.23 24.22 -8.47
C GLY A 41 0.27 23.08 -9.35
N HIS A 42 1.12 23.41 -10.34
CA HIS A 42 1.67 22.42 -11.28
C HIS A 42 2.89 21.69 -10.68
N SER A 43 2.88 20.36 -10.75
CA SER A 43 3.98 19.50 -10.29
C SER A 43 4.05 18.28 -11.19
N ASP A 44 5.25 17.89 -11.63
CA ASP A 44 5.47 16.73 -12.50
C ASP A 44 5.51 15.39 -11.73
N TYR A 45 5.74 15.45 -10.41
CA TYR A 45 5.91 14.29 -9.54
C TYR A 45 4.66 13.44 -9.26
N PRO A 46 3.42 13.96 -9.18
CA PRO A 46 2.23 13.18 -8.85
C PRO A 46 1.97 12.06 -9.86
N LEU A 47 2.11 12.37 -11.16
CA LEU A 47 1.95 11.38 -12.22
C LEU A 47 3.02 10.29 -12.16
N MET A 48 4.25 10.64 -11.80
CA MET A 48 5.32 9.66 -11.59
C MET A 48 4.98 8.73 -10.41
N ILE A 49 4.52 9.29 -9.28
CA ILE A 49 4.11 8.52 -8.10
C ILE A 49 2.93 7.60 -8.42
N VAL A 50 1.90 8.11 -9.11
CA VAL A 50 0.76 7.31 -9.59
C VAL A 50 1.23 6.15 -10.47
N GLY A 51 2.20 6.38 -11.37
CA GLY A 51 2.80 5.31 -12.18
C GLY A 51 3.50 4.23 -11.36
N ILE A 52 4.27 4.63 -10.33
CA ILE A 52 4.94 3.68 -9.42
C ILE A 52 3.90 2.85 -8.65
N TYR A 53 2.85 3.48 -8.10
CA TYR A 53 1.81 2.74 -7.39
C TYR A 53 0.96 1.85 -8.31
N ALA A 54 0.67 2.31 -9.52
CA ALA A 54 -0.07 1.51 -10.49
C ALA A 54 0.72 0.26 -10.89
N THR A 55 2.02 0.40 -11.18
CA THR A 55 2.88 -0.75 -11.48
C THR A 55 2.98 -1.70 -10.28
N LEU A 56 3.21 -1.19 -9.07
CA LEU A 56 3.16 -1.98 -7.84
C LEU A 56 1.82 -2.74 -7.70
N GLY A 57 0.71 -2.07 -7.98
CA GLY A 57 -0.63 -2.66 -7.99
C GLY A 57 -0.74 -3.85 -8.95
N VAL A 58 -0.25 -3.71 -10.18
CA VAL A 58 -0.21 -4.83 -11.15
C VAL A 58 0.61 -6.01 -10.60
N PHE A 59 1.77 -5.75 -9.98
CA PHE A 59 2.58 -6.79 -9.36
C PHE A 59 1.86 -7.48 -8.18
N LEU A 60 1.09 -6.74 -7.38
CA LEU A 60 0.25 -7.32 -6.32
C LEU A 60 -0.89 -8.18 -6.87
N LEU A 61 -1.53 -7.76 -7.98
CA LEU A 61 -2.53 -8.57 -8.68
C LEU A 61 -1.91 -9.86 -9.22
N MET A 62 -0.69 -9.82 -9.77
CA MET A 62 0.04 -11.01 -10.18
C MET A 62 0.38 -11.91 -8.98
N ALA A 63 0.84 -11.32 -7.87
CA ALA A 63 1.16 -12.04 -6.65
C ALA A 63 -0.05 -12.73 -6.02
N SER A 64 -1.27 -12.22 -6.24
CA SER A 64 -2.50 -12.85 -5.74
C SER A 64 -2.72 -14.29 -6.27
N ARG A 65 -2.16 -14.63 -7.43
CA ARG A 65 -2.28 -15.99 -8.00
C ARG A 65 -1.49 -17.01 -7.18
N ASP A 66 -0.27 -16.64 -6.78
CA ASP A 66 0.59 -17.48 -5.94
C ASP A 66 1.31 -16.64 -4.86
N PRO A 67 0.61 -16.27 -3.76
CA PRO A 67 1.16 -15.36 -2.76
C PRO A 67 2.43 -15.87 -2.08
N LEU A 68 2.58 -17.20 -1.98
CA LEU A 68 3.72 -17.82 -1.27
C LEU A 68 5.03 -17.68 -2.05
N ARG A 69 4.97 -17.57 -3.38
CA ARG A 69 6.16 -17.31 -4.21
C ARG A 69 6.57 -15.83 -4.26
N HIS A 70 5.68 -14.92 -3.84
CA HIS A 70 5.87 -13.47 -3.96
C HIS A 70 5.97 -12.75 -2.61
N LEU A 71 6.35 -13.47 -1.54
CA LEU A 71 6.42 -12.92 -0.19
C LEU A 71 7.36 -11.70 -0.08
N SER A 72 8.45 -11.65 -0.83
CA SER A 72 9.38 -10.50 -0.82
C SER A 72 8.68 -9.23 -1.29
N LEU A 73 7.88 -9.30 -2.36
CA LEU A 73 7.08 -8.19 -2.85
C LEU A 73 6.01 -7.76 -1.83
N ILE A 74 5.36 -8.73 -1.19
CA ILE A 74 4.31 -8.44 -0.20
C ILE A 74 4.92 -7.76 1.03
N TRP A 75 6.04 -8.27 1.54
CA TRP A 75 6.76 -7.65 2.67
C TRP A 75 7.37 -6.30 2.30
N PHE A 76 7.87 -6.15 1.07
CA PHE A 76 8.29 -4.86 0.55
C PHE A 76 7.13 -3.87 0.60
N THR A 77 5.94 -4.25 0.12
CA THR A 77 4.74 -3.39 0.14
C THR A 77 4.34 -3.01 1.56
N VAL A 78 4.41 -3.94 2.52
CA VAL A 78 4.14 -3.67 3.93
C VAL A 78 5.12 -2.62 4.48
N TRP A 79 6.43 -2.87 4.34
CA TRP A 79 7.44 -1.99 4.90
C TRP A 79 7.50 -0.63 4.19
N SER A 80 7.38 -0.62 2.86
CA SER A 80 7.34 0.63 2.10
C SER A 80 6.14 1.48 2.49
N SER A 81 4.96 0.88 2.69
CA SER A 81 3.77 1.60 3.15
C SER A 81 3.93 2.16 4.56
N ILE A 82 4.54 1.41 5.48
CA ILE A 82 4.84 1.88 6.85
C ILE A 82 5.81 3.06 6.81
N VAL A 83 6.93 2.91 6.09
CA VAL A 83 7.96 3.96 6.00
C VAL A 83 7.39 5.20 5.32
N HIS A 84 6.70 5.03 4.19
CA HIS A 84 6.10 6.13 3.45
C HIS A 84 5.03 6.84 4.30
N GLY A 85 4.12 6.10 4.93
CA GLY A 85 3.10 6.65 5.83
C GLY A 85 3.70 7.35 7.05
N ALA A 86 4.79 6.83 7.63
CA ALA A 86 5.48 7.47 8.74
C ALA A 86 6.16 8.78 8.33
N ILE A 87 6.81 8.83 7.16
CA ILE A 87 7.40 10.05 6.61
C ILE A 87 6.30 11.09 6.38
N MET A 88 5.21 10.71 5.72
CA MET A 88 4.07 11.59 5.48
C MET A 88 3.42 12.07 6.78
N ALA A 89 3.28 11.19 7.79
CA ALA A 89 2.78 11.59 9.10
C ALA A 89 3.70 12.65 9.75
N VAL A 90 5.02 12.44 9.77
CA VAL A 90 5.96 13.42 10.32
C VAL A 90 5.91 14.74 9.54
N GLN A 91 5.88 14.68 8.20
CA GLN A 91 5.78 15.87 7.33
C GLN A 91 4.45 16.62 7.54
N SER A 92 3.35 15.93 7.82
CA SER A 92 2.05 16.57 8.09
C SER A 92 1.99 17.33 9.42
N PHE A 93 2.79 16.92 10.41
CA PHE A 93 2.96 17.64 11.69
C PHE A 93 4.10 18.66 11.67
N GLY A 94 5.02 18.54 10.71
CA GLY A 94 6.10 19.48 10.49
C GLY A 94 5.58 20.79 9.91
N VAL A 95 6.05 21.92 10.45
CA VAL A 95 5.91 23.22 9.80
C VAL A 95 6.80 23.18 8.55
N GLU A 96 6.23 22.96 7.36
CA GLU A 96 6.92 23.35 6.14
C GLU A 96 7.07 24.89 6.11
N MET A 97 8.12 25.35 5.43
CA MET A 97 8.59 26.75 5.32
C MET A 97 7.52 27.79 4.93
N ASP A 98 6.33 27.34 4.53
CA ASP A 98 5.24 28.17 3.98
C ASP A 98 4.01 28.31 4.92
N GLY A 99 4.05 27.74 6.14
CA GLY A 99 3.04 28.00 7.17
C GLY A 99 1.65 27.37 6.95
N ALA A 100 1.47 26.53 5.93
CA ALA A 100 0.24 25.79 5.70
C ALA A 100 0.26 24.43 6.41
N SER A 101 -0.72 24.18 7.28
CA SER A 101 -0.87 22.87 7.94
C SER A 101 -1.61 21.90 7.02
N HIS A 102 -0.93 20.85 6.55
CA HIS A 102 -1.50 19.83 5.67
C HIS A 102 -2.25 18.73 6.45
N VAL A 103 -3.09 19.13 7.40
CA VAL A 103 -3.82 18.22 8.31
C VAL A 103 -4.78 17.28 7.55
N GLY A 104 -5.16 17.63 6.31
CA GLY A 104 -6.01 16.79 5.46
C GLY A 104 -5.40 15.42 5.12
N HIS A 105 -4.07 15.30 5.02
CA HIS A 105 -3.40 14.02 4.76
C HIS A 105 -3.48 13.04 5.93
N LEU A 106 -3.53 13.56 7.17
CA LEU A 106 -3.71 12.74 8.37
C LEU A 106 -5.06 11.99 8.38
N ALA A 107 -6.04 12.43 7.60
CA ALA A 107 -7.33 11.76 7.43
C ALA A 107 -7.46 10.99 6.09
N GLY A 108 -6.47 11.08 5.20
CA GLY A 108 -6.54 10.57 3.83
C GLY A 108 -5.58 9.41 3.54
N ASP A 109 -4.51 9.71 2.81
CA ASP A 109 -3.52 8.74 2.34
C ASP A 109 -2.67 8.11 3.46
N VAL A 110 -2.36 8.84 4.53
CA VAL A 110 -1.59 8.33 5.67
C VAL A 110 -2.30 7.14 6.35
N PRO A 111 -3.57 7.24 6.80
CA PRO A 111 -4.32 6.09 7.32
C PRO A 111 -4.45 4.94 6.31
N ALA A 112 -4.66 5.25 5.03
CA ALA A 112 -4.83 4.23 3.99
C ALA A 112 -3.60 3.32 3.87
N LEU A 113 -2.40 3.90 3.93
CA LEU A 113 -1.13 3.14 3.88
C LEU A 113 -0.97 2.23 5.10
N PHE A 114 -1.26 2.73 6.30
CA PHE A 114 -1.18 1.91 7.52
C PHE A 114 -2.21 0.78 7.53
N ILE A 115 -3.43 1.02 7.04
CA ILE A 115 -4.47 0.00 6.91
C ILE A 115 -4.04 -1.08 5.91
N ALA A 116 -3.53 -0.68 4.74
CA ALA A 116 -3.03 -1.62 3.73
C ALA A 116 -1.87 -2.46 4.28
N ALA A 117 -0.91 -1.82 4.97
CA ALA A 117 0.21 -2.50 5.61
C ALA A 117 -0.25 -3.49 6.68
N ALA A 118 -1.17 -3.09 7.55
CA ALA A 118 -1.70 -3.95 8.61
C ALA A 118 -2.45 -5.16 8.04
N ALA A 119 -3.30 -4.95 7.03
CA ALA A 119 -4.01 -6.03 6.35
C ALA A 119 -3.03 -7.02 5.72
N LEU A 120 -2.08 -6.54 4.91
CA LEU A 120 -1.08 -7.40 4.27
C LEU A 120 -0.21 -8.13 5.30
N ALA A 121 0.25 -7.45 6.36
CA ALA A 121 1.08 -8.07 7.39
C ALA A 121 0.34 -9.15 8.18
N PHE A 122 -0.95 -8.94 8.47
CA PHE A 122 -1.78 -9.89 9.20
C PHE A 122 -2.01 -11.18 8.40
N PHE A 123 -2.36 -11.04 7.11
CA PHE A 123 -2.67 -12.18 6.25
C PHE A 123 -1.42 -12.89 5.70
N THR A 124 -0.27 -12.21 5.59
CA THR A 124 0.98 -12.79 5.09
C THR A 124 1.62 -13.77 6.08
N PRO A 125 1.85 -15.05 5.73
CA PRO A 125 2.59 -15.98 6.57
C PRO A 125 4.03 -15.55 6.84
N ARG A 126 4.45 -15.57 8.10
CA ARG A 126 5.82 -15.25 8.50
C ARG A 126 6.75 -16.46 8.29
N GLY A 127 7.88 -16.21 7.62
CA GLY A 127 9.14 -16.96 7.68
C GLY A 127 9.06 -18.49 7.53
N GLU A 128 8.95 -19.22 8.64
CA GLU A 128 8.97 -20.68 8.66
C GLU A 128 7.70 -21.29 8.07
N LYS A 129 6.51 -20.78 8.42
CA LYS A 129 5.24 -21.35 7.94
C LYS A 129 5.07 -21.22 6.42
N ALA A 130 5.60 -20.14 5.85
CA ALA A 130 5.54 -19.90 4.41
C ALA A 130 6.48 -20.84 3.64
N ARG A 131 7.68 -21.12 4.18
CA ARG A 131 8.62 -22.10 3.62
C ARG A 131 8.10 -23.53 3.73
N THR A 132 7.43 -23.88 4.84
CA THR A 132 6.80 -25.19 5.03
C THR A 132 5.63 -25.41 4.08
N LEU A 133 4.74 -24.41 3.94
CA LEU A 133 3.60 -24.48 3.01
C LEU A 133 4.07 -24.59 1.54
N ALA A 134 5.09 -23.82 1.14
CA ALA A 134 5.64 -23.89 -0.22
C ALA A 134 6.30 -25.24 -0.54
N ARG A 135 6.87 -25.93 0.46
CA ARG A 135 7.42 -27.29 0.30
C ARG A 135 6.37 -28.40 0.28
N MET A 136 5.17 -28.17 0.83
CA MET A 136 4.09 -29.16 0.86
C MET A 136 3.23 -29.16 -0.42
N THR A 137 3.31 -28.09 -1.22
CA THR A 137 2.51 -27.92 -2.44
C THR A 137 3.31 -28.05 -3.74
N GLY A 138 4.60 -28.42 -3.67
CA GLY A 138 5.47 -28.69 -4.82
C GLY A 138 5.90 -30.15 -4.87
#